data_AF-A0A0Q0EPA0-F1
#
_entry.id   AF-A0A0Q0EPA0-F1
#
_cell.length_a   1.000
_cell.length_b   1.000
_cell.length_c   1.000
_cell.angle_alpha   90.00
_cell.angle_beta   90.00
_cell.angle_gamma   90.00
#
_symmetry.space_group_name_H-M   'P 1'
#
loop_
_entity.id
_entity.type
_entity.pdbx_description
1 polymer ?
#
loop_
_entity_poly.entity_id
_entity_poly.type
_entity_poly.pdbx_seq_one_letter_code
_entity_poly.pdbx_strand_id
1 'polypeptide(L)'
;MVLSQAALLENDGIARVTLKPVEYLSVILDDEKNGGRSAALILTREDILSLKRYERHALNIPTSLPRVEQQLGFTKSGIPGLEPKDMLVTYQAINNHGKSWLGIEDGIKRSGFAIDLFAAQFSGQGQQIINYIEKMDFARQLDLTVADLTIEEVRDKTPSPLGETDRKVCMTL
;
A
#
# COMPACT_ATOMS: atom_id res chain seq x y z
N MET A 1 0.11 -5.09 27.34
CA MET A 1 0.37 -6.53 27.61
C MET A 1 0.14 -7.28 26.31
N VAL A 2 1.16 -7.91 25.72
CA VAL A 2 0.99 -8.66 24.45
C VAL A 2 0.30 -9.99 24.79
N LEU A 3 -0.90 -10.21 24.25
CA LEU A 3 -1.64 -11.47 24.42
C LEU A 3 -0.86 -12.63 23.80
N SER A 4 -0.88 -13.80 24.44
CA SER A 4 -0.21 -14.98 23.91
C SER A 4 -0.88 -15.46 22.61
N GLN A 5 -0.11 -16.08 21.71
CA GLN A 5 -0.62 -16.63 20.45
C GLN A 5 -1.81 -17.60 20.66
N ALA A 6 -1.82 -18.32 21.78
CA ALA A 6 -2.90 -19.21 22.17
C ALA A 6 -4.20 -18.45 22.50
N ALA A 7 -4.10 -17.32 23.21
CA ALA A 7 -5.25 -16.47 23.55
C ALA A 7 -5.84 -15.76 22.32
N LEU A 8 -5.02 -15.47 21.30
CA LEU A 8 -5.49 -14.90 20.03
C LEU A 8 -6.28 -15.92 19.19
N LEU A 9 -5.97 -17.22 19.29
CA LEU A 9 -6.65 -18.28 18.53
C LEU A 9 -7.99 -18.71 19.13
N GLU A 10 -8.22 -18.43 20.42
CA GLU A 10 -9.46 -18.78 21.13
C GLU A 10 -10.62 -17.83 20.82
N ASN A 11 -10.36 -16.65 20.24
CA ASN A 11 -11.35 -15.64 19.91
C ASN A 11 -11.20 -15.16 18.45
N ASP A 12 -12.05 -15.68 17.54
CA ASP A 12 -12.01 -15.38 16.09
C ASP A 12 -12.10 -13.87 15.78
N GLY A 13 -12.77 -13.10 16.64
CA GLY A 13 -12.86 -11.65 16.49
C GLY A 13 -11.51 -10.96 16.69
N ILE A 14 -10.76 -11.36 17.72
CA ILE A 14 -9.42 -10.82 18.02
C ILE A 14 -8.41 -11.37 16.99
N ALA A 15 -8.48 -12.65 16.65
CA ALA A 15 -7.66 -13.27 15.60
C ALA A 15 -7.78 -12.53 14.26
N ARG A 16 -9.02 -12.20 13.85
CA ARG A 16 -9.28 -11.47 12.59
C ARG A 16 -8.64 -10.09 12.54
N VAL A 17 -8.63 -9.38 13.65
CA VAL A 17 -8.12 -8.00 13.71
C VAL A 17 -6.60 -7.97 13.87
N THR A 18 -6.03 -8.93 14.61
CA THR A 18 -4.61 -8.91 14.96
C THR A 18 -3.74 -9.77 14.04
N LEU A 19 -4.22 -10.96 13.62
CA LEU A 19 -3.41 -11.92 12.88
C LEU A 19 -3.59 -11.79 11.37
N LYS A 20 -4.83 -11.68 10.87
CA LYS A 20 -5.08 -11.72 9.41
C LYS A 20 -4.41 -10.60 8.62
N PRO A 21 -4.34 -9.33 9.08
CA PRO A 21 -3.60 -8.30 8.36
C PRO A 21 -2.11 -8.61 8.29
N VAL A 22 -1.53 -9.10 9.39
CA VAL A 22 -0.11 -9.44 9.48
C VAL A 22 0.21 -10.66 8.62
N GLU A 23 -0.62 -11.70 8.64
CA GLU A 23 -0.49 -12.87 7.77
C GLU A 23 -0.59 -12.48 6.30
N TYR A 24 -1.58 -11.64 5.94
CA TYR A 24 -1.73 -11.12 4.58
C TYR A 24 -0.50 -10.32 4.12
N LEU A 25 0.00 -9.41 4.98
CA LEU A 25 1.23 -8.67 4.73
C LEU A 25 2.44 -9.60 4.62
N SER A 26 2.55 -10.61 5.48
CA SER A 26 3.65 -11.57 5.44
C SER A 26 3.63 -12.39 4.16
N VAL A 27 2.46 -12.86 3.70
CA VAL A 27 2.32 -13.60 2.45
C VAL A 27 2.66 -12.74 1.24
N ILE A 28 2.39 -11.43 1.30
CA ILE A 28 2.80 -10.48 0.26
C ILE A 28 4.32 -10.27 0.30
N LEU A 29 4.92 -10.18 1.49
CA LEU A 29 6.32 -9.80 1.66
C LEU A 29 7.32 -10.98 1.61
N ASP A 30 6.87 -12.21 1.87
CA ASP A 30 7.73 -13.38 2.12
C ASP A 30 7.99 -14.22 0.86
N ASP A 31 8.76 -13.69 -0.09
CA ASP A 31 9.35 -14.51 -1.17
C ASP A 31 10.79 -14.06 -1.53
N GLU A 32 11.70 -14.31 -0.60
CA GLU A 32 13.15 -14.33 -0.86
C GLU A 32 13.66 -15.73 -1.26
N LYS A 33 12.91 -16.81 -1.01
CA LYS A 33 13.47 -18.17 -1.06
C LYS A 33 13.51 -18.83 -2.45
N ASN A 34 12.78 -18.33 -3.45
CA ASN A 34 12.67 -19.01 -4.76
C ASN A 34 13.04 -18.16 -5.99
N GLY A 35 13.87 -17.12 -5.83
CA GLY A 35 14.61 -16.53 -6.96
C GLY A 35 13.76 -15.85 -8.07
N GLY A 36 12.53 -15.45 -7.81
CA GLY A 36 11.68 -14.83 -8.84
C GLY A 36 10.49 -14.03 -8.30
N ARG A 37 10.74 -12.74 -8.03
CA ARG A 37 9.80 -11.64 -7.69
C ARG A 37 8.64 -12.01 -6.74
N SER A 38 8.80 -11.61 -5.48
CA SER A 38 7.78 -11.68 -4.44
C SER A 38 6.47 -10.96 -4.79
N ALA A 39 5.39 -11.49 -4.22
CA ALA A 39 4.02 -11.04 -4.44
C ALA A 39 3.85 -9.53 -4.15
N ALA A 40 3.16 -8.85 -5.06
CA ALA A 40 2.57 -7.51 -4.93
C ALA A 40 3.39 -6.42 -4.18
N LEU A 41 4.02 -5.52 -4.97
CA LEU A 41 4.41 -4.12 -4.65
C LEU A 41 5.90 -3.78 -4.51
N ILE A 42 6.87 -4.69 -4.60
CA ILE A 42 8.28 -4.27 -4.53
C ILE A 42 8.77 -3.86 -5.92
N LEU A 43 8.42 -2.64 -6.32
CA LEU A 43 9.05 -1.96 -7.43
C LEU A 43 10.49 -1.64 -7.00
N THR A 44 11.45 -2.42 -7.50
CA THR A 44 12.85 -2.30 -7.07
C THR A 44 13.50 -1.07 -7.69
N ARG A 45 14.64 -0.65 -7.13
CA ARG A 45 15.47 0.40 -7.75
C ARG A 45 15.85 0.03 -9.19
N GLU A 46 16.16 -1.24 -9.45
CA GLU A 46 16.56 -1.70 -10.77
C GLU A 46 15.39 -1.67 -11.76
N ASP A 47 14.17 -1.95 -11.30
CA ASP A 47 12.97 -1.80 -12.14
C ASP A 47 12.77 -0.34 -12.57
N ILE A 48 12.95 0.62 -11.66
CA ILE A 48 12.90 2.06 -11.98
C ILE A 48 13.98 2.43 -13.00
N LEU A 49 15.22 1.99 -12.76
CA LEU A 49 16.33 2.26 -13.67
C LEU A 49 16.09 1.65 -15.05
N SER A 50 15.51 0.45 -15.12
CA SER A 50 15.13 -0.19 -16.37
C SER A 50 14.09 0.62 -17.14
N LEU A 51 13.04 1.09 -16.46
CA LEU A 51 12.01 1.95 -17.04
C LEU A 51 12.60 3.28 -17.53
N LYS A 52 13.54 3.88 -16.79
CA LYS A 52 14.25 5.09 -17.20
C LYS A 52 15.16 4.90 -18.40
N ARG A 53 15.85 3.75 -18.49
CA ARG A 53 16.64 3.40 -19.69
C ARG A 53 15.75 3.24 -20.91
N TYR A 54 14.60 2.57 -20.76
CA TYR A 54 13.60 2.44 -21.81
C TYR A 54 13.07 3.81 -22.26
N GLU A 55 12.62 4.66 -21.33
CA GLU A 55 12.13 6.02 -21.62
C GLU A 55 13.17 6.81 -22.43
N ARG A 56 14.42 6.83 -21.96
CA ARG A 56 15.51 7.51 -22.66
C ARG A 56 15.74 6.95 -24.06
N HIS A 57 15.70 5.63 -24.23
CA HIS A 57 15.85 5.02 -25.55
C HIS A 57 14.69 5.40 -26.49
N ALA A 58 13.45 5.31 -25.99
CA ALA A 58 12.25 5.64 -26.73
C ALA A 58 12.21 7.12 -27.17
N LEU A 59 12.67 8.04 -26.33
CA LEU A 59 12.73 9.46 -26.66
C LEU A 59 13.82 9.80 -27.70
N ASN A 60 14.86 8.99 -27.79
CA ASN A 60 15.98 9.20 -28.72
C ASN A 60 15.84 8.49 -30.06
N ILE A 61 14.82 7.64 -30.24
CA ILE A 61 14.60 6.94 -31.50
C ILE A 61 14.21 7.92 -32.63
N PRO A 62 14.62 7.69 -33.89
CA PRO A 62 14.25 8.55 -35.01
C PRO A 62 12.73 8.65 -35.24
N THR A 63 12.25 9.87 -35.42
CA THR A 63 10.83 10.18 -35.64
C THR A 63 10.55 10.81 -37.01
N SER A 64 11.55 10.84 -37.90
CA SER A 64 11.42 11.31 -39.28
C SER A 64 12.00 10.28 -40.25
N LEU A 65 11.38 10.16 -41.43
CA LEU A 65 11.80 9.20 -42.44
C LEU A 65 13.29 9.28 -42.80
N PRO A 66 13.89 10.47 -43.05
CA PRO A 66 15.31 10.54 -43.39
C PRO A 66 16.23 10.01 -42.29
N ARG A 67 15.87 10.23 -41.01
CA ARG A 67 16.65 9.71 -39.87
C ARG A 67 16.46 8.21 -39.70
N VAL A 68 15.27 7.69 -40.00
CA VAL A 68 15.03 6.23 -40.01
C VAL A 68 15.85 5.56 -41.11
N GLU A 69 15.81 6.09 -42.33
CA GLU A 69 16.63 5.59 -43.45
C GLU A 69 18.14 5.66 -43.13
N GLN A 70 18.59 6.76 -42.52
CA GLN A 70 19.98 6.90 -42.06
C GLN A 70 20.35 5.86 -41.00
N GLN A 71 19.47 5.59 -40.02
CA GLN A 71 19.72 4.59 -38.99
C GLN A 71 19.73 3.17 -39.55
N LEU A 72 18.83 2.87 -40.48
CA LEU A 72 18.72 1.55 -41.11
C LEU A 72 19.83 1.30 -42.14
N GLY A 73 20.39 2.36 -42.72
CA GLY A 73 21.42 2.28 -43.76
C GLY A 73 20.86 2.00 -45.16
N PHE A 74 19.54 2.11 -45.34
CA PHE A 74 18.87 1.90 -46.63
C PHE A 74 17.58 2.71 -46.73
N THR A 75 17.17 2.98 -47.98
CA THR A 75 15.91 3.69 -48.30
C THR A 75 14.80 2.74 -48.75
N LYS A 76 15.13 1.48 -49.03
CA LYS A 76 14.19 0.43 -49.40
C LYS A 76 14.72 -0.93 -48.97
N SER A 77 13.90 -1.74 -48.31
CA SER A 77 14.26 -3.11 -47.94
C SER A 77 13.77 -4.13 -48.96
N GLY A 78 12.64 -3.85 -49.64
CA GLY A 78 11.96 -4.81 -50.51
C GLY A 78 11.18 -5.88 -49.75
N ILE A 79 11.12 -5.79 -48.42
CA ILE A 79 10.41 -6.73 -47.54
C ILE A 79 9.23 -6.01 -46.90
N PRO A 80 7.97 -6.39 -47.24
CA PRO A 80 6.80 -5.79 -46.64
C PRO A 80 6.83 -5.87 -45.10
N GLY A 81 6.53 -4.76 -44.42
CA GLY A 81 6.59 -4.66 -42.95
C GLY A 81 7.96 -4.31 -42.38
N LEU A 82 9.01 -4.33 -43.21
CA LEU A 82 10.36 -3.88 -42.86
C LEU A 82 10.83 -2.74 -43.77
N GLU A 83 9.90 -2.04 -44.43
CA GLU A 83 10.26 -0.82 -45.17
C GLU A 83 10.54 0.32 -44.18
N PRO A 84 11.40 1.30 -44.51
CA PRO A 84 11.69 2.42 -43.62
C PRO A 84 10.44 3.20 -43.16
N LYS A 85 9.39 3.23 -43.99
CA LYS A 85 8.10 3.83 -43.63
C LYS A 85 7.35 3.04 -42.56
N ASP A 86 7.41 1.71 -42.61
CA ASP A 86 6.77 0.85 -41.61
C ASP A 86 7.50 1.01 -40.27
N MET A 87 8.83 1.01 -40.30
CA MET A 87 9.67 1.25 -39.11
C MET A 87 9.40 2.62 -38.50
N LEU A 88 9.21 3.67 -39.32
CA LEU A 88 8.87 5.01 -38.85
C LEU A 88 7.57 5.01 -38.03
N VAL A 89 6.53 4.29 -38.46
CA VAL A 89 5.26 4.18 -37.72
C VAL A 89 5.51 3.57 -36.34
N THR A 90 6.26 2.47 -36.27
CA THR A 90 6.62 1.82 -35.01
C THR A 90 7.45 2.75 -34.12
N TYR A 91 8.44 3.44 -34.68
CA TYR A 91 9.32 4.33 -33.91
C TYR A 91 8.56 5.53 -33.35
N GLN A 92 7.64 6.12 -34.12
CA GLN A 92 6.77 7.18 -33.63
C GLN A 92 5.86 6.70 -32.50
N ALA A 93 5.32 5.48 -32.59
CA ALA A 93 4.53 4.88 -31.52
C ALA A 93 5.37 4.69 -30.24
N ILE A 94 6.59 4.16 -30.36
CA ILE A 94 7.52 4.00 -29.24
C ILE A 94 7.88 5.36 -28.63
N ASN A 95 8.19 6.36 -29.46
CA ASN A 95 8.53 7.71 -29.00
C ASN A 95 7.37 8.37 -28.24
N ASN A 96 6.15 8.21 -28.74
CA ASN A 96 4.94 8.73 -28.07
C ASN A 96 4.66 8.01 -26.76
N HIS A 97 4.89 6.68 -26.69
CA HIS A 97 4.81 5.95 -25.43
C HIS A 97 5.90 6.41 -24.45
N GLY A 98 7.13 6.65 -24.91
CA GLY A 98 8.19 7.22 -24.08
C GLY A 98 7.80 8.56 -23.45
N LYS A 99 7.09 9.44 -24.18
CA LYS A 99 6.61 10.73 -23.67
C LYS A 99 5.55 10.61 -22.57
N SER A 100 4.81 9.51 -22.47
CA SER A 100 3.78 9.36 -21.44
C SER A 100 4.36 9.01 -20.06
N TRP A 101 5.61 8.53 -20.00
CA TRP A 101 6.20 7.99 -18.78
C TRP A 101 6.37 9.02 -17.67
N LEU A 102 6.71 10.27 -18.01
CA LEU A 102 6.83 11.36 -17.03
C LEU A 102 5.54 11.53 -16.21
N GLY A 103 4.37 11.50 -16.87
CA GLY A 103 3.09 11.63 -16.19
C GLY A 103 2.77 10.44 -15.28
N ILE A 104 3.16 9.23 -15.69
CA ILE A 104 2.98 8.02 -14.88
C ILE A 104 3.89 8.07 -13.65
N GLU A 105 5.16 8.43 -13.82
CA GLU A 105 6.12 8.56 -12.71
C GLU A 105 5.65 9.60 -11.69
N ASP A 106 5.22 10.77 -12.15
CA ASP A 106 4.69 11.81 -11.27
C ASP A 106 3.44 11.34 -10.52
N GLY A 107 2.55 10.60 -11.19
CA GLY A 107 1.37 9.99 -10.57
C GLY A 107 1.74 9.00 -9.46
N ILE A 108 2.71 8.10 -9.71
CA ILE A 108 3.18 7.12 -8.73
C ILE A 108 3.78 7.84 -7.51
N LYS A 109 4.66 8.83 -7.72
CA LYS A 109 5.29 9.58 -6.63
C LYS A 109 4.29 10.32 -5.76
N ARG A 110 3.32 11.00 -6.38
CA ARG A 110 2.26 11.74 -5.67
C ARG A 110 1.40 10.80 -4.83
N SER A 111 0.96 9.68 -5.40
CA SER A 111 0.17 8.68 -4.69
C SER A 111 0.95 8.04 -3.54
N GLY A 112 2.23 7.72 -3.75
CA GLY A 112 3.11 7.20 -2.70
C GLY A 112 3.23 8.15 -1.51
N PHE A 113 3.46 9.44 -1.76
CA PHE A 113 3.50 10.46 -0.71
C PHE A 113 2.15 10.62 0.01
N ALA A 114 1.04 10.61 -0.74
CA ALA A 114 -0.29 10.72 -0.16
C ALA A 114 -0.63 9.52 0.75
N ILE A 115 -0.25 8.30 0.36
CA ILE A 115 -0.43 7.09 1.15
C ILE A 115 0.40 7.16 2.44
N ASP A 116 1.65 7.62 2.36
CA ASP A 116 2.53 7.78 3.53
C ASP A 116 1.95 8.77 4.56
N LEU A 117 1.52 9.94 4.08
CA LEU A 117 0.87 10.94 4.93
C LEU A 117 -0.42 10.39 5.56
N PHE A 118 -1.25 9.71 4.77
CA PHE A 118 -2.48 9.10 5.26
C PHE A 118 -2.19 8.05 6.34
N ALA A 119 -1.22 7.16 6.11
CA ALA A 119 -0.87 6.10 7.06
C ALA A 119 -0.36 6.67 8.39
N ALA A 120 0.47 7.73 8.34
CA ALA A 120 0.97 8.42 9.51
C ALA A 120 -0.17 9.08 10.32
N GLN A 121 -1.08 9.78 9.64
CA GLN A 121 -2.24 10.42 10.28
C GLN A 121 -3.20 9.40 10.88
N PHE A 122 -3.55 8.37 10.12
CA PHE A 122 -4.46 7.31 10.55
C PHE A 122 -3.91 6.58 11.78
N SER A 123 -2.63 6.20 11.76
CA SER A 123 -1.97 5.53 12.90
C SER A 123 -1.88 6.44 14.12
N GLY A 124 -1.55 7.72 13.92
CA GLY A 124 -1.50 8.71 15.00
C GLY A 124 -2.86 8.93 15.66
N GLN A 125 -3.93 9.08 14.87
CA GLN A 125 -5.29 9.22 15.38
C GLN A 125 -5.77 7.94 16.09
N GLY A 126 -5.52 6.77 15.50
CA GLY A 126 -5.83 5.49 16.13
C GLY A 126 -5.16 5.33 17.50
N GLN A 127 -3.88 5.69 17.60
CA GLN A 127 -3.16 5.64 18.88
C GLN A 127 -3.72 6.64 19.90
N GLN A 128 -4.13 7.84 19.47
CA GLN A 128 -4.79 8.79 20.37
C GLN A 128 -6.10 8.22 20.92
N ILE A 129 -6.94 7.63 20.07
CA ILE A 129 -8.19 6.99 20.49
C ILE A 129 -7.92 5.87 21.50
N ILE A 130 -6.96 4.98 21.22
CA ILE A 130 -6.57 3.91 22.15
C ILE A 130 -6.12 4.49 23.49
N ASN A 131 -5.23 5.49 23.46
CA ASN A 131 -4.72 6.14 24.68
C ASN A 131 -5.84 6.82 25.50
N TYR A 132 -6.90 7.31 24.85
CA TYR A 132 -8.05 7.88 25.55
C TYR A 132 -8.90 6.78 26.21
N ILE A 133 -9.18 5.70 25.49
CA ILE A 133 -9.96 4.57 26.01
C ILE A 133 -9.25 3.95 27.22
N GLU A 134 -7.94 3.71 27.15
CA GLU A 134 -7.14 3.13 28.24
C GLU A 134 -7.14 4.01 29.52
N LYS A 135 -7.40 5.31 29.40
CA LYS A 135 -7.45 6.24 30.54
C LYS A 135 -8.82 6.28 31.23
N MET A 136 -9.89 5.83 30.58
CA MET A 136 -11.24 5.83 31.14
C MET A 136 -11.31 5.00 32.42
N ASP A 137 -12.03 5.49 33.44
CA ASP A 137 -12.16 4.80 34.73
C ASP A 137 -12.89 3.45 34.55
N PHE A 138 -13.86 3.39 33.64
CA PHE A 138 -14.58 2.16 33.29
C PHE A 138 -13.68 1.10 32.61
N ALA A 139 -12.72 1.51 31.78
CA ALA A 139 -11.78 0.56 31.16
C ALA A 139 -10.89 -0.11 32.22
N ARG A 140 -10.48 0.64 33.25
CA ARG A 140 -9.79 0.10 34.43
C ARG A 140 -10.69 -0.80 35.29
N GLN A 141 -12.00 -0.56 35.33
CA GLN A 141 -12.96 -1.42 36.03
C GLN A 141 -13.20 -2.75 35.30
N LEU A 142 -13.09 -2.81 33.98
CA LEU A 142 -13.18 -4.05 33.20
C LEU A 142 -11.94 -4.95 33.36
N ASP A 143 -10.78 -4.34 33.63
CA ASP A 143 -9.51 -5.06 33.90
C ASP A 143 -9.50 -5.72 35.30
N LEU A 144 -10.37 -5.28 36.21
CA LEU A 144 -10.68 -5.95 37.48
C LEU A 144 -11.69 -7.08 37.21
N THR A 145 -11.16 -8.21 36.72
CA THR A 145 -11.78 -9.53 36.53
C THR A 145 -13.32 -9.61 36.54
N VAL A 146 -13.91 -9.75 35.33
CA VAL A 146 -15.25 -10.35 35.10
C VAL A 146 -15.31 -11.81 35.60
N ALA A 147 -14.16 -12.44 35.84
CA ALA A 147 -14.04 -13.82 36.34
C ALA A 147 -14.68 -14.04 37.73
N ASP A 148 -14.97 -12.97 38.47
CA ASP A 148 -15.56 -13.04 39.81
C ASP A 148 -17.05 -12.66 39.86
N LEU A 149 -17.68 -12.35 38.71
CA LEU A 149 -19.06 -11.85 38.65
C LEU A 149 -20.03 -12.92 38.14
N THR A 150 -21.03 -13.26 38.96
CA THR A 150 -22.15 -14.11 38.56
C THR A 150 -23.20 -13.29 37.77
N ILE A 151 -23.96 -13.95 36.88
CA ILE A 151 -25.03 -13.31 36.08
C ILE A 151 -26.09 -12.64 36.98
N GLU A 152 -26.28 -13.14 38.20
CA GLU A 152 -27.20 -12.57 39.19
C GLU A 152 -26.70 -11.22 39.73
N GLU A 153 -25.40 -11.09 40.03
CA GLU A 153 -24.78 -9.85 40.53
C GLU A 153 -24.73 -8.72 39.49
N VAL A 154 -24.67 -9.07 38.20
CA VAL A 154 -24.71 -8.10 37.10
C VAL A 154 -26.12 -7.54 36.88
N ARG A 155 -27.15 -8.37 37.08
CA ARG A 155 -28.56 -8.01 36.84
C ARG A 155 -29.11 -7.02 37.89
N ASP A 156 -28.59 -7.07 39.11
CA ASP A 156 -28.98 -6.16 40.20
C ASP A 156 -28.14 -4.86 40.25
N LYS A 157 -27.08 -4.73 39.44
CA LYS A 157 -26.32 -3.48 39.34
C LYS A 157 -27.02 -2.49 38.41
N THR A 158 -27.39 -1.34 38.96
CA THR A 158 -27.84 -0.20 38.17
C THR A 158 -26.65 0.41 37.41
N PRO A 159 -26.75 0.62 36.08
CA PRO A 159 -25.70 1.29 35.33
C PRO A 159 -25.43 2.66 35.95
N SER A 160 -24.20 2.88 36.42
CA SER A 160 -23.81 4.19 36.92
C SER A 160 -23.58 5.14 35.73
N PRO A 161 -24.01 6.40 35.83
CA PRO A 161 -23.71 7.39 34.81
C PRO A 161 -22.20 7.54 34.65
N LEU A 162 -21.75 7.84 33.43
CA LEU A 162 -20.34 8.13 33.12
C LEU A 162 -19.79 9.16 34.13
N GLY A 163 -18.59 8.88 34.65
CA GLY A 163 -17.90 9.81 35.54
C GLY A 163 -17.61 11.14 34.86
N GLU A 164 -17.32 12.19 35.63
CA GLU A 164 -17.08 13.53 35.08
C GLU A 164 -15.89 13.53 34.08
N THR A 165 -14.87 12.72 34.36
CA THR A 165 -13.72 12.48 33.47
C THR A 165 -14.16 11.82 32.17
N ASP A 166 -14.93 10.74 32.24
CA ASP A 166 -15.39 9.99 31.06
C ASP A 166 -16.31 10.85 30.18
N ARG A 167 -17.16 11.67 30.81
CA ARG A 167 -18.07 12.59 30.08
C ARG A 167 -17.31 13.68 29.32
N LYS A 168 -16.23 14.22 29.89
CA LYS A 168 -15.36 15.20 29.21
C LYS A 168 -14.61 14.55 28.05
N VAL A 169 -14.15 13.31 28.22
CA VAL A 169 -13.46 12.55 27.16
C VAL A 169 -14.40 12.25 25.99
N CYS A 170 -15.64 11.80 26.25
CA CYS A 170 -16.63 11.56 25.19
C CYS A 170 -17.07 12.81 24.42
N MET A 171 -16.95 14.00 25.02
CA MET A 171 -17.32 15.27 24.37
C MET A 171 -16.18 15.90 23.56
N THR A 172 -14.95 15.39 23.67
CA THR A 172 -13.75 15.93 23.00
C THR A 172 -13.25 15.06 21.85
N LEU A 173 -13.90 13.92 21.60
CA LEU A 173 -13.79 13.08 20.40
C LEU A 173 -14.76 13.57 19.32
#